data_AF-A0A238JPP0-F1
#
_entry.id   AF-A0A238JPP0-F1
#
_cell.length_a   1.000
_cell.length_b   1.000
_cell.length_c   1.000
_cell.angle_alpha   90.00
_cell.angle_beta   90.00
_cell.angle_gamma   90.00
#
_symmetry.space_group_name_H-M   'P 1'
#
loop_
_entity.id
_entity.type
_entity.pdbx_description
1 polymer ?
#
loop_
_entity_poly.entity_id
_entity_poly.type
_entity_poly.pdbx_seq_one_letter_code
_entity_poly.pdbx_strand_id
1 'polypeptide(L)'
;MAAGHRPCAYCRRANYNAFTEAWGENLKAPQMDAVLHKARAVHGARRLQTHEDDADGLPDGTFIKTDENYLLRQDAVFPYTPTGYGAPQPRPTGRVTVLTSPPMITVLRGGYAPHLHPSAG
;
A
#
# COMPACT_ATOMS: atom_id res chain seq x y z
N MET A 1 0.09 -1.82 8.44
CA MET A 1 0.75 -2.70 7.43
C MET A 1 2.26 -2.47 7.51
N ALA A 2 3.10 -3.50 7.43
CA ALA A 2 4.53 -3.30 7.19
C ALA A 2 4.73 -3.10 5.68
N ALA A 3 5.30 -1.97 5.27
CA ALA A 3 5.43 -1.49 3.89
C ALA A 3 5.53 -2.62 2.82
N GLY A 4 4.40 -2.94 2.19
CA GLY A 4 4.32 -3.87 1.05
C GLY A 4 4.51 -5.36 1.35
N HIS A 5 4.32 -5.81 2.60
CA HIS A 5 4.39 -7.23 2.96
C HIS A 5 3.02 -7.84 3.21
N ARG A 6 2.86 -9.12 2.83
CA ARG A 6 1.70 -9.92 3.23
C ARG A 6 1.67 -10.12 4.75
N PRO A 7 0.48 -10.25 5.36
CA PRO A 7 0.35 -10.63 6.76
C PRO A 7 0.94 -12.03 7.06
N CYS A 8 1.46 -12.22 8.27
CA CYS A 8 1.92 -13.53 8.73
C CYS A 8 0.73 -14.49 8.91
N ALA A 9 0.79 -15.66 8.29
CA ALA A 9 -0.25 -16.67 8.37
C ALA A 9 -0.39 -17.27 9.78
N TYR A 10 0.69 -17.35 10.55
CA TYR A 10 0.67 -17.90 11.92
C TYR A 10 0.15 -16.89 12.94
N CYS A 11 0.60 -15.62 12.86
CA CYS A 11 0.27 -14.61 13.88
C CYS A 11 -1.00 -13.81 13.56
N ARG A 12 -1.32 -13.64 12.27
CA ARG A 12 -2.43 -12.79 11.79
C ARG A 12 -3.27 -13.53 10.76
N ARG A 13 -3.70 -14.75 11.09
CA ARG A 13 -4.43 -15.66 10.19
C ARG A 13 -5.61 -14.99 9.46
N ALA A 14 -6.45 -14.25 10.18
CA ALA A 14 -7.59 -13.56 9.57
C ALA A 14 -7.17 -12.53 8.51
N ASN A 15 -6.12 -11.75 8.79
CA ASN A 15 -5.60 -10.78 7.82
C ASN A 15 -4.91 -11.48 6.64
N TYR A 16 -4.23 -12.60 6.89
CA TYR A 16 -3.64 -13.40 5.84
C TYR A 16 -4.72 -13.94 4.89
N ASN A 17 -5.81 -14.51 5.42
CA ASN A 17 -6.91 -15.02 4.61
C ASN A 17 -7.56 -13.91 3.77
N ALA A 18 -7.85 -12.75 4.38
CA ALA A 18 -8.39 -11.59 3.66
C ALA A 18 -7.43 -11.09 2.58
N PHE A 19 -6.12 -11.09 2.86
CA PHE A 19 -5.09 -10.71 1.89
C PHE A 19 -5.05 -11.69 0.71
N THR A 20 -5.11 -12.99 0.95
CA THR A 20 -5.11 -14.00 -0.11
C THR A 20 -6.38 -13.99 -0.94
N GLU A 21 -7.53 -13.72 -0.31
CA GLU A 21 -8.81 -13.58 -1.00
C GLU A 21 -8.79 -12.38 -1.93
N ALA A 22 -8.37 -11.22 -1.42
CA ALA A 22 -8.24 -9.99 -2.20
C ALA A 22 -7.14 -10.05 -3.28
N TRP A 23 -6.16 -10.95 -3.15
CA TRP A 23 -5.20 -11.21 -4.22
C TRP A 23 -5.89 -11.83 -5.45
N GLY A 24 -6.94 -12.63 -5.26
CA GLY A 24 -7.74 -13.21 -6.34
C GLY A 24 -7.09 -14.39 -7.08
N GLU A 25 -5.83 -14.73 -6.79
CA GLU A 25 -5.13 -15.89 -7.34
C GLU A 25 -4.81 -16.92 -6.25
N ASN A 26 -4.83 -18.20 -6.63
CA ASN A 26 -4.48 -19.29 -5.70
C ASN A 26 -2.95 -19.45 -5.59
N LEU A 27 -2.29 -18.44 -5.04
CA LEU A 27 -0.85 -18.42 -4.79
C LEU A 27 -0.51 -18.87 -3.37
N LYS A 28 0.55 -19.66 -3.24
CA LYS A 28 1.14 -19.97 -1.92
C LYS A 28 1.89 -18.75 -1.39
N ALA A 29 2.01 -18.67 -0.07
CA ALA A 29 2.76 -17.64 0.63
C ALA A 29 4.13 -17.28 0.01
N PRO A 30 5.02 -18.24 -0.33
CA PRO A 30 6.30 -17.93 -0.95
C PRO A 30 6.20 -17.30 -2.35
N GLN A 31 5.14 -17.61 -3.10
CA GLN A 31 4.91 -17.06 -4.44
C GLN A 31 4.46 -15.60 -4.34
N MET A 32 3.53 -15.29 -3.43
CA MET A 32 3.17 -13.90 -3.12
C MET A 32 4.37 -13.10 -2.64
N ASP A 33 5.19 -13.68 -1.75
CA ASP A 33 6.41 -13.04 -1.25
C ASP A 33 7.40 -12.73 -2.38
N ALA A 34 7.59 -13.65 -3.33
CA ALA A 34 8.45 -13.42 -4.49
C ALA A 34 7.95 -12.28 -5.39
N VAL A 35 6.64 -12.22 -5.65
CA VAL A 35 6.02 -11.13 -6.43
C VAL A 35 6.20 -9.78 -5.72
N LEU A 36 5.89 -9.72 -4.43
CA LEU A 36 6.04 -8.51 -3.62
C LEU A 36 7.50 -8.07 -3.54
N HIS A 37 8.43 -9.01 -3.35
CA HIS A 37 9.86 -8.73 -3.28
C HIS A 37 10.38 -8.12 -4.60
N LYS A 38 10.01 -8.72 -5.75
CA LYS A 38 10.41 -8.23 -7.08
C LYS A 38 9.90 -6.81 -7.36
N ALA A 39 8.70 -6.49 -6.89
CA ALA A 39 8.08 -5.18 -7.08
C ALA A 39 8.53 -4.12 -6.06
N ARG A 40 9.35 -4.49 -5.06
CA ARG A 40 9.68 -3.59 -3.95
C ARG A 40 10.88 -2.70 -4.23
N ALA A 41 11.97 -3.25 -4.78
CA ALA A 41 13.27 -2.57 -4.81
C ALA A 41 13.84 -2.47 -6.22
N VAL A 42 14.52 -1.36 -6.51
CA VAL A 42 15.29 -1.23 -7.75
C VAL A 42 16.52 -2.13 -7.63
N HIS A 43 16.72 -3.06 -8.57
CA HIS A 43 17.86 -3.97 -8.55
C HIS A 43 19.19 -3.20 -8.47
N GLY A 44 20.02 -3.52 -7.48
CA GLY A 44 21.32 -2.86 -7.26
C GLY A 44 21.26 -1.53 -6.51
N ALA A 45 20.08 -1.05 -6.12
CA ALA A 45 19.92 0.17 -5.33
C ALA A 45 19.16 -0.09 -4.02
N ARG A 46 19.41 0.75 -3.00
CA ARG A 46 18.69 0.71 -1.72
C ARG A 46 17.32 1.42 -1.78
N ARG A 47 16.86 1.82 -2.98
CA ARG A 47 15.65 2.61 -3.19
C ARG A 47 14.46 1.71 -3.55
N LEU A 48 13.28 2.08 -3.04
CA LEU A 48 12.02 1.45 -3.42
C LEU A 48 11.67 1.77 -4.88
N GLN A 49 11.02 0.83 -5.57
CA GLN A 49 10.42 1.12 -6.87
C GLN A 49 9.24 2.07 -6.69
N THR A 50 9.20 3.11 -7.52
CA THR A 50 8.10 4.07 -7.59
C THR A 50 7.59 4.12 -9.02
N HIS A 51 6.30 4.40 -9.18
CA HIS A 51 5.68 4.61 -10.49
C HIS A 51 4.77 5.83 -10.43
N GLU A 52 4.31 6.30 -11.58
CA GLU A 52 3.32 7.37 -11.65
C GLU A 52 1.95 6.78 -11.96
N ASP A 53 0.92 7.27 -11.29
CA ASP A 53 -0.48 6.91 -11.56
C ASP A 53 -1.37 8.14 -11.32
N ASP A 54 -2.60 8.09 -11.82
CA ASP A 54 -3.59 9.12 -11.56
C ASP A 54 -4.10 9.04 -10.12
N ALA A 55 -4.00 10.14 -9.38
CA ALA A 55 -4.43 10.19 -8.00
C ALA A 55 -5.90 9.80 -7.84
N ASP A 56 -6.80 10.15 -8.75
CA ASP A 56 -8.23 9.85 -8.61
C ASP A 56 -8.53 8.35 -8.74
N GLY A 57 -7.70 7.62 -9.49
CA GLY A 57 -7.86 6.20 -9.73
C GLY A 57 -7.31 5.28 -8.63
N LEU A 58 -6.56 5.80 -7.66
CA LEU A 58 -5.84 5.01 -6.66
C LEU A 58 -6.74 4.54 -5.50
N PRO A 59 -6.63 3.28 -5.05
CA PRO A 59 -7.43 2.78 -3.93
C PRO A 59 -6.95 3.34 -2.58
N ASP A 60 -7.83 3.29 -1.59
CA ASP A 60 -7.50 3.55 -0.19
C ASP A 60 -6.36 2.66 0.30
N GLY A 61 -5.50 3.19 1.17
CA GLY A 61 -4.32 2.49 1.66
C GLY A 61 -3.09 2.66 0.75
N THR A 62 -3.20 3.42 -0.34
CA THR A 62 -2.09 3.73 -1.23
C THR A 62 -1.19 4.81 -0.65
N PHE A 63 0.12 4.55 -0.60
CA PHE A 63 1.10 5.57 -0.28
C PHE A 63 1.54 6.29 -1.55
N ILE A 64 1.49 7.61 -1.52
CA ILE A 64 1.97 8.48 -2.58
C ILE A 64 3.03 9.43 -2.04
N LYS A 65 3.78 10.02 -2.97
CA LYS A 65 4.75 11.06 -2.72
C LYS A 65 4.48 12.24 -3.63
N THR A 66 4.29 13.40 -3.02
CA THR A 66 4.36 14.70 -3.69
C THR A 66 5.54 15.45 -3.07
N ASP A 67 5.31 16.41 -2.18
CA ASP A 67 6.33 17.08 -1.39
C ASP A 67 6.75 16.22 -0.19
N GLU A 68 5.76 15.64 0.48
CA GLU A 68 5.91 14.67 1.55
C GLU A 68 5.36 13.29 1.15
N ASN A 69 5.46 12.31 2.05
CA ASN A 69 4.80 11.03 1.87
C ASN A 69 3.39 11.13 2.47
N TYR A 70 2.40 10.65 1.73
CA TYR A 70 1.02 10.65 2.17
C TYR A 70 0.39 9.27 2.03
N LEU A 71 -0.59 9.00 2.89
CA LEU A 71 -1.51 7.89 2.76
C LEU A 71 -2.83 8.38 2.16
N LEU A 72 -3.23 7.82 1.02
CA LEU A 72 -4.54 8.05 0.43
C LEU A 72 -5.61 7.27 1.19
N ARG A 73 -6.70 7.96 1.53
CA ARG A 73 -7.88 7.37 2.13
C ARG A 73 -9.10 8.24 1.86
N GLN A 74 -10.14 7.64 1.27
CA GLN A 74 -11.34 8.33 0.82
C GLN A 74 -10.96 9.54 -0.05
N ASP A 75 -11.62 10.68 0.17
CA ASP A 75 -11.39 11.93 -0.56
C ASP A 75 -10.23 12.77 0.04
N ALA A 76 -9.36 12.16 0.84
CA ALA A 76 -8.28 12.84 1.54
C ALA A 76 -6.94 12.11 1.45
N VAL A 77 -5.89 12.87 1.76
CA VAL A 77 -4.55 12.36 2.02
C VAL A 77 -4.11 12.70 3.44
N PHE A 78 -3.40 11.76 4.04
CA PHE A 78 -2.91 11.85 5.40
C PHE A 78 -1.37 11.94 5.39
N PRO A 79 -0.77 13.07 5.79
CA PRO A 79 0.68 13.23 5.84
C PRO A 79 1.29 12.18 6.76
N TYR A 80 2.27 11.43 6.27
CA TYR A 80 2.95 10.42 7.06
C TYR A 80 4.01 11.04 7.96
N THR A 81 3.97 10.70 9.25
CA THR A 81 5.02 11.03 10.22
C THR A 81 5.45 9.77 10.99
N PRO A 82 6.64 9.74 11.61
CA PRO A 82 7.07 8.59 12.40
C PRO A 82 6.17 8.27 13.61
N THR A 83 5.42 9.26 14.11
CA THR A 83 4.53 9.12 15.28
C THR A 83 3.07 8.85 14.89
N GLY A 84 2.75 8.85 13.59
CA GLY A 84 1.40 8.63 13.09
C GLY A 84 1.11 9.49 11.85
N TYR A 85 -0.16 9.76 11.58
CA TYR A 85 -0.56 10.61 10.48
C TYR A 85 -0.96 12.01 10.96
N GLY A 86 -0.62 13.01 10.13
CA GLY A 86 -1.02 14.39 10.34
C GLY A 86 -2.48 14.65 9.98
N ALA A 87 -2.90 15.91 10.09
CA ALA A 87 -4.24 16.32 9.70
C ALA A 87 -4.52 16.01 8.21
N PRO A 88 -5.74 15.53 7.88
CA PRO A 88 -6.09 15.22 6.49
C PRO A 88 -6.03 16.48 5.62
N GLN A 89 -5.53 16.32 4.41
CA GLN A 89 -5.53 17.34 3.36
C GLN A 89 -6.36 16.85 2.17
N PRO A 90 -6.86 17.75 1.31
CA PRO A 90 -7.59 17.37 0.11
C PRO A 90 -6.78 16.40 -0.76
N ARG A 91 -7.45 15.41 -1.35
CA ARG A 91 -6.81 14.50 -2.30
C ARG A 91 -6.18 15.32 -3.44
N PRO A 92 -4.91 15.06 -3.81
CA PRO A 92 -4.30 15.70 -4.96
C PRO A 92 -4.99 15.24 -6.25
N THR A 93 -4.99 16.09 -7.27
CA THR A 93 -5.55 15.79 -8.59
C THR A 93 -4.43 15.51 -9.60
N GLY A 94 -4.68 14.63 -10.56
CA GLY A 94 -3.74 14.33 -11.64
C GLY A 94 -2.64 13.34 -11.24
N ARG A 95 -1.53 13.33 -12.00
CA ARG A 95 -0.47 12.32 -11.81
C ARG A 95 0.37 12.57 -10.56
N VAL A 96 0.52 11.52 -9.76
CA VAL A 96 1.32 11.51 -8.53
C VAL A 96 2.34 10.38 -8.53
N THR A 97 3.42 10.53 -7.78
CA THR A 97 4.36 9.42 -7.57
C THR A 97 3.78 8.46 -6.54
N VAL A 98 3.67 7.18 -6.90
CA VAL A 98 3.14 6.11 -6.05
C VAL A 98 4.30 5.31 -5.45
N LEU A 99 4.25 5.13 -4.12
CA LEU A 99 5.22 4.35 -3.34
C LEU A 99 4.74 2.92 -3.07
N THR A 100 3.43 2.70 -3.01
CA THR A 100 2.85 1.36 -2.90
C THR A 100 3.12 0.58 -4.19
N SER A 101 3.61 -0.66 -4.11
CA SER A 101 3.94 -1.44 -5.30
C SER A 101 2.69 -1.86 -6.09
N PRO A 102 2.77 -2.03 -7.43
CA PRO A 102 1.61 -2.42 -8.24
C PRO A 102 0.85 -3.69 -7.78
N PRO A 103 1.52 -4.76 -7.31
CA PRO A 103 0.82 -5.92 -6.76
C PRO A 103 0.00 -5.57 -5.51
N MET A 104 0.51 -4.67 -4.66
CA MET A 104 -0.24 -4.20 -3.50
C MET A 104 -1.43 -3.34 -3.89
N ILE A 105 -1.30 -2.49 -4.92
CA ILE A 105 -2.44 -1.74 -5.48
C ILE A 105 -3.55 -2.72 -5.92
N THR A 106 -3.17 -3.82 -6.58
CA THR A 106 -4.12 -4.86 -7.02
C THR A 106 -4.85 -5.48 -5.83
N VAL A 107 -4.11 -5.84 -4.77
CA VAL A 107 -4.69 -6.40 -3.54
C VAL A 107 -5.63 -5.40 -2.83
N LEU A 108 -5.27 -4.12 -2.79
CA LEU A 108 -6.14 -3.07 -2.22
C LEU A 108 -7.45 -2.94 -3.05
N ARG A 109 -7.34 -2.94 -4.38
CA ARG A 109 -8.51 -2.96 -5.29
C ARG A 109 -9.37 -4.22 -5.11
N GLY A 110 -8.76 -5.35 -4.77
CA GLY A 110 -9.43 -6.61 -4.44
C GLY A 110 -10.16 -6.60 -3.08
N GLY A 111 -10.18 -5.47 -2.36
CA GLY A 111 -10.95 -5.31 -1.12
C GLY A 111 -10.15 -5.53 0.16
N TYR A 112 -8.83 -5.73 0.07
CA TYR A 112 -8.01 -5.83 1.27
C TYR A 112 -7.90 -4.47 1.98
N ALA A 113 -8.50 -4.36 3.17
CA ALA A 113 -8.39 -3.17 4.02
C ALA A 113 -7.34 -3.39 5.13
N PRO A 114 -6.14 -2.80 5.05
CA PRO A 114 -5.15 -2.97 6.11
C PRO A 114 -5.52 -2.19 7.36
N HIS A 115 -5.14 -2.75 8.52
CA HIS A 115 -5.16 -1.99 9.76
C HIS A 115 -4.15 -0.84 9.68
N LEU A 116 -4.67 0.38 9.75
CA LEU A 116 -3.93 1.63 9.81
C LEU A 116 -3.79 2.08 11.28
N HIS A 117 -2.87 3.02 11.53
CA HIS A 117 -2.75 3.64 12.84
C HIS A 117 -4.02 4.47 13.13
N PRO A 118 -4.53 4.55 14.38
CA PRO A 118 -5.76 5.30 14.68
C PRO A 118 -5.75 6.77 14.23
N SER A 119 -4.58 7.40 14.12
CA SER A 119 -4.49 8.79 13.60
C SER A 119 -4.69 8.90 12.08
N ALA A 120 -4.78 7.79 11.35
CA ALA A 120 -5.22 7.77 9.95
C ALA A 120 -6.76 7.84 9.82
N GLY A 121 -7.47 8.07 10.93
CA GLY A 121 -8.92 8.19 11.07
C GLY A 121 -9.58 6.94 11.65
#